data_AF-A0A2V7SHG6-F1
#
_entry.id   AF-A0A2V7SHG6-F1
#
_cell.length_a   1.000
_cell.length_b   1.000
_cell.length_c   1.000
_cell.angle_alpha   90.00
_cell.angle_beta   90.00
_cell.angle_gamma   90.00
#
_symmetry.space_group_name_H-M   'P 1'
#
loop_
_entity.id
_entity.type
_entity.pdbx_description
1 polymer ?
#
loop_
_entity_poly.entity_id
_entity_poly.type
_entity_poly.pdbx_seq_one_letter_code
_entity_poly.pdbx_strand_id
1 'polypeptide(L)'
;MQGLRLAAGDEARKGLAGVGDARWGNMVGWSDSRIVGLIGVAGVVVAARPPGRLSAQGVGGGVRVAGYVQPRFESVGDSALFFLRRVRLGAQGDLTPWARFKAQVDLRYLGSNGTSSSVVGTDLYVVLTGTRAAVTLGQAKVPFSTEEILSSGALPLPDRSVVVGDYAPNRDIGVQVDWRPRPPLGGPLEIEGGVFDGEGPNHASNPDKKMLYVGRAAVSPAAALELSGGVAAYPDSTWWDAGASAHHGAWLVRAEWLRRNLRGTSNHLSGWYALAAYMVRAERVQLVGRVEEFDPTSAPRDGETAYTAGAQYFFRGEDFKIQASYALFTEQGPAVTNNRLIVQMQARF
;
A
#
# COMPACT_ATOMS: atom_id res chain seq x y z
N MET A 1 1.96 20.41 -77.10
CA MET A 1 1.77 19.19 -76.29
C MET A 1 2.78 19.20 -75.15
N GLN A 2 2.37 18.69 -73.99
CA GLN A 2 3.00 18.65 -72.66
C GLN A 2 4.53 18.45 -72.65
N GLY A 3 5.33 18.93 -71.70
CA GLY A 3 5.01 19.43 -70.36
C GLY A 3 6.21 20.09 -69.67
N LEU A 4 5.88 20.80 -68.60
CA LEU A 4 6.70 21.70 -67.79
C LEU A 4 7.26 20.95 -66.56
N ARG A 5 8.52 21.18 -66.17
CA ARG A 5 8.92 21.37 -64.76
C ARG A 5 10.37 21.85 -64.62
N LEU A 6 10.48 23.00 -63.95
CA LEU A 6 11.68 23.69 -63.49
C LEU A 6 12.32 22.95 -62.31
N ALA A 7 13.65 22.99 -62.22
CA ALA A 7 14.41 22.76 -61.00
C ALA A 7 15.35 23.96 -60.77
N ALA A 8 15.17 24.61 -59.63
CA ALA A 8 15.92 25.76 -59.15
C ALA A 8 17.19 25.32 -58.41
N GLY A 9 18.21 26.19 -58.45
CA GLY A 9 19.51 26.01 -57.82
C GLY A 9 19.60 26.47 -56.36
N ASP A 10 20.79 26.18 -55.84
CA ASP A 10 21.52 26.68 -54.67
C ASP A 10 20.88 27.78 -53.81
N GLU A 11 20.93 27.59 -52.48
CA GLU A 11 21.94 28.29 -51.67
C GLU A 11 21.98 27.83 -50.21
N ALA A 12 23.13 28.10 -49.61
CA ALA A 12 23.59 27.64 -48.31
C ALA A 12 23.29 28.62 -47.16
N ARG A 13 23.21 28.04 -45.97
CA ARG A 13 23.75 28.52 -44.68
C ARG A 13 23.29 29.86 -44.07
N LYS A 14 22.92 29.68 -42.78
CA LYS A 14 23.20 30.48 -41.57
C LYS A 14 22.26 31.64 -41.23
N GLY A 15 21.59 31.44 -40.09
CA GLY A 15 21.47 32.42 -39.02
C GLY A 15 20.11 33.08 -38.90
N LEU A 16 19.38 32.80 -37.81
CA LEU A 16 18.96 33.81 -36.84
C LEU A 16 18.13 33.18 -35.70
N ALA A 17 18.20 33.86 -34.57
CA ALA A 17 17.76 33.49 -33.24
C ALA A 17 16.26 33.17 -33.12
N GLY A 18 15.90 32.36 -32.12
CA GLY A 18 14.51 32.20 -31.71
C GLY A 18 14.34 31.29 -30.49
N VAL A 19 14.03 31.94 -29.37
CA VAL A 19 12.98 31.56 -28.39
C VAL A 19 13.06 30.21 -27.66
N GLY A 20 13.17 30.34 -26.33
CA GLY A 20 12.79 29.44 -25.24
C GLY A 20 12.40 27.99 -25.52
N ASP A 21 13.06 27.07 -24.80
CA ASP A 21 12.56 25.73 -24.55
C ASP A 21 12.81 25.35 -23.08
N ALA A 22 11.80 25.60 -22.25
CA ALA A 22 11.68 25.02 -20.92
C ALA A 22 11.40 23.53 -21.08
N ARG A 23 12.45 22.71 -21.02
CA ARG A 23 12.32 21.25 -21.01
C ARG A 23 11.86 20.79 -19.63
N TRP A 24 10.58 20.43 -19.56
CA TRP A 24 9.99 19.68 -18.46
C TRP A 24 10.65 18.30 -18.37
N GLY A 25 11.53 18.16 -17.37
CA GLY A 25 12.21 16.92 -17.05
C GLY A 25 11.30 15.95 -16.30
N ASN A 26 11.09 14.79 -16.92
CA ASN A 26 10.42 13.62 -16.38
C ASN A 26 11.00 13.15 -15.04
N MET A 27 10.16 12.99 -14.01
CA MET A 27 10.40 12.08 -12.89
C MET A 27 9.07 11.54 -12.35
N VAL A 28 8.72 10.30 -12.70
CA VAL A 28 7.84 9.45 -11.89
C VAL A 28 8.53 8.10 -11.79
N GLY A 29 9.39 7.99 -10.79
CA GLY A 29 10.00 6.74 -10.34
C GLY A 29 8.95 5.82 -9.70
N TRP A 30 9.27 4.54 -9.68
CA TRP A 30 8.48 3.50 -9.05
C TRP A 30 8.22 3.75 -7.58
N SER A 31 6.95 3.73 -7.19
CA SER A 31 6.44 3.39 -5.85
C SER A 31 4.90 3.50 -5.97
N ASP A 32 4.07 2.60 -5.46
CA ASP A 32 3.49 2.64 -4.10
C ASP A 32 3.44 4.03 -3.39
N SER A 33 3.64 5.17 -4.09
CA SER A 33 3.92 6.50 -3.52
C SER A 33 2.83 7.54 -3.77
N ARG A 34 1.59 7.14 -4.04
CA ARG A 34 0.50 8.11 -4.19
C ARG A 34 -0.53 8.11 -3.06
N ILE A 35 -0.33 7.27 -2.04
CA ILE A 35 -1.10 7.34 -0.78
C ILE A 35 -0.21 7.60 0.44
N VAL A 36 1.01 8.08 0.22
CA VAL A 36 1.97 8.44 1.28
C VAL A 36 2.73 9.69 0.86
N GLY A 37 1.98 10.73 0.47
CA GLY A 37 2.55 12.02 0.07
C GLY A 37 3.41 12.67 1.16
N LEU A 38 3.33 12.20 2.42
CA LEU A 38 4.01 12.81 3.55
C LEU A 38 4.83 11.91 4.47
N ILE A 39 5.25 10.72 4.01
CA ILE A 39 6.25 9.92 4.75
C ILE A 39 7.45 9.60 3.88
N GLY A 40 7.95 10.64 3.23
CA GLY A 40 9.27 10.64 2.62
C GLY A 40 9.96 11.95 2.93
N VAL A 41 11.00 11.91 3.75
CA VAL A 41 12.38 12.29 3.38
C VAL A 41 13.26 12.31 4.63
N ALA A 42 14.22 11.40 4.67
CA ALA A 42 15.63 11.73 4.90
C ALA A 42 16.47 10.49 4.54
N GLY A 43 16.94 10.43 3.28
CA GLY A 43 17.77 9.33 2.78
C GLY A 43 17.98 9.43 1.28
N VAL A 44 19.12 10.02 0.92
CA VAL A 44 19.74 10.22 -0.39
C VAL A 44 19.22 9.32 -1.54
N VAL A 45 18.93 9.97 -2.66
CA VAL A 45 18.74 9.36 -3.99
C VAL A 45 20.00 8.57 -4.37
N VAL A 46 19.91 7.24 -4.37
CA VAL A 46 20.80 6.39 -5.18
C VAL A 46 19.96 5.80 -6.30
N ALA A 47 20.17 6.32 -7.51
CA ALA A 47 19.64 5.77 -8.74
C ALA A 47 20.22 4.36 -8.96
N ALA A 48 19.53 3.33 -8.49
CA ALA A 48 19.80 1.96 -8.90
C ALA A 48 19.27 1.77 -10.34
N ARG A 49 20.18 1.67 -11.31
CA ARG A 49 19.84 1.22 -12.67
C ARG A 49 19.31 -0.22 -12.61
N PRO A 50 18.10 -0.54 -13.11
CA PRO A 50 17.68 -1.92 -13.26
C PRO A 50 18.39 -2.58 -14.46
N PRO A 51 18.74 -3.87 -14.38
CA PRO A 51 19.31 -4.61 -15.50
C PRO A 51 18.24 -5.01 -16.53
N GLY A 52 18.64 -5.06 -17.81
CA GLY A 52 18.03 -5.88 -18.87
C GLY A 52 16.63 -5.48 -19.36
N ARG A 53 16.58 -4.71 -20.45
CA ARG A 53 15.38 -4.57 -21.28
C ARG A 53 15.15 -5.86 -22.08
N LEU A 54 14.04 -6.55 -21.86
CA LEU A 54 13.42 -7.35 -22.92
C LEU A 54 12.49 -6.43 -23.69
N SER A 55 12.88 -6.12 -24.92
CA SER A 55 12.15 -5.26 -25.83
C SER A 55 10.95 -6.01 -26.41
N ALA A 56 9.74 -5.57 -26.07
CA ALA A 56 8.55 -5.82 -26.86
C ALA A 56 8.17 -4.54 -27.60
N GLN A 57 8.09 -4.62 -28.93
CA GLN A 57 7.66 -3.55 -29.83
C GLN A 57 6.18 -3.22 -29.59
N GLY A 58 5.88 -1.94 -29.40
CA GLY A 58 4.52 -1.42 -29.24
C GLY A 58 4.56 -0.07 -28.50
N VAL A 59 3.82 0.91 -29.01
CA VAL A 59 3.90 2.32 -28.60
C VAL A 59 3.65 2.51 -27.09
N GLY A 60 4.67 2.98 -26.37
CA GLY A 60 4.53 3.66 -25.07
C GLY A 60 4.90 2.85 -23.80
N GLY A 61 6.20 2.76 -23.48
CA GLY A 61 6.69 2.35 -22.15
C GLY A 61 6.62 0.84 -21.88
N GLY A 62 7.76 0.15 -21.97
CA GLY A 62 7.83 -1.31 -21.81
C GLY A 62 7.20 -1.82 -20.50
N VAL A 63 6.61 -3.03 -20.57
CA VAL A 63 6.09 -3.74 -19.41
C VAL A 63 7.24 -4.00 -18.43
N ARG A 64 6.97 -3.74 -17.16
CA ARG A 64 7.93 -3.94 -16.09
C ARG A 64 7.39 -5.00 -15.14
N VAL A 65 8.23 -5.99 -14.86
CA VAL A 65 7.95 -7.10 -13.96
C VAL A 65 8.74 -6.88 -12.67
N ALA A 66 8.12 -7.16 -11.54
CA ALA A 66 8.76 -7.12 -10.23
C ALA A 66 8.14 -8.17 -9.33
N GLY A 67 8.86 -8.53 -8.28
CA GLY A 67 8.34 -9.47 -7.28
C GLY A 67 9.05 -9.36 -5.95
N TYR A 68 8.57 -10.11 -4.97
CA TYR A 68 9.33 -10.34 -3.75
C TYR A 68 8.99 -11.69 -3.11
N VAL A 69 9.93 -12.19 -2.31
CA VAL A 69 9.78 -13.39 -1.49
C VAL A 69 9.99 -13.02 -0.04
N GLN A 70 9.15 -13.57 0.83
CA GLN A 70 9.21 -13.38 2.29
C GLN A 70 9.21 -14.73 3.01
N PRO A 71 10.38 -15.36 3.22
CA PRO A 71 10.47 -16.49 4.15
C PRO A 71 10.34 -15.97 5.60
N ARG A 72 9.64 -16.74 6.42
CA ARG A 72 9.32 -16.41 7.81
C ARG A 72 9.55 -17.61 8.71
N PHE A 73 10.14 -17.34 9.87
CA PHE A 73 10.03 -18.15 11.07
C PHE A 73 8.99 -17.50 11.99
N GLU A 74 8.09 -18.30 12.54
CA GLU A 74 7.10 -17.85 13.49
C GLU A 74 7.00 -18.86 14.64
N SER A 75 6.98 -18.36 15.86
CA SER A 75 6.73 -19.15 17.07
C SER A 75 5.62 -18.48 17.87
N VAL A 76 4.60 -19.27 18.22
CA VAL A 76 3.42 -18.86 18.98
C VAL A 76 3.09 -19.95 19.98
N GLY A 77 3.03 -19.59 21.27
CA GLY A 77 2.83 -20.56 22.34
C GLY A 77 3.80 -21.74 22.24
N ASP A 78 3.26 -22.95 22.14
CA ASP A 78 4.04 -24.20 22.06
C ASP A 78 4.37 -24.64 20.61
N SER A 79 4.09 -23.80 19.61
CA SER A 79 4.31 -24.12 18.20
C SER A 79 5.34 -23.20 17.56
N ALA A 80 6.12 -23.74 16.62
CA ALA A 80 7.02 -22.96 15.79
C ALA A 80 7.16 -23.58 14.40
N LEU A 81 7.25 -22.75 13.36
CA LEU A 81 7.45 -23.21 12.00
C LEU A 81 8.23 -22.22 11.11
N PHE A 82 8.83 -22.76 10.06
CA PHE A 82 9.34 -22.00 8.93
C PHE A 82 8.40 -22.14 7.74
N PHE A 83 8.08 -21.04 7.07
CA PHE A 83 7.24 -21.05 5.87
C PHE A 83 7.49 -19.85 4.97
N LEU A 84 6.96 -19.89 3.75
CA LEU A 84 6.95 -18.75 2.85
C LEU A 84 5.69 -17.92 3.13
N ARG A 85 5.86 -16.82 3.85
CA ARG A 85 4.74 -15.92 4.19
C ARG A 85 4.11 -15.31 2.95
N ARG A 86 4.92 -14.96 1.95
CA ARG A 86 4.50 -14.45 0.64
C ARG A 86 5.52 -14.77 -0.44
N VAL A 87 5.01 -15.12 -1.61
CA VAL A 87 5.74 -15.10 -2.88
C VAL A 87 4.89 -14.30 -3.86
N ARG A 88 5.32 -13.09 -4.17
CA ARG A 88 4.54 -12.15 -4.97
C ARG A 88 5.20 -11.88 -6.30
N LEU A 89 4.41 -11.91 -7.36
CA LEU A 89 4.82 -11.57 -8.72
C LEU A 89 3.84 -10.55 -9.28
N GLY A 90 4.36 -9.55 -9.98
CA GLY A 90 3.51 -8.55 -10.62
C GLY A 90 4.14 -7.95 -11.88
N ALA A 91 3.26 -7.46 -12.73
CA ALA A 91 3.58 -6.73 -13.94
C ALA A 91 2.76 -5.44 -14.00
N GLN A 92 3.36 -4.39 -14.52
CA GLN A 92 2.69 -3.11 -14.75
C GLN A 92 3.28 -2.41 -15.97
N GLY A 93 2.47 -1.60 -16.64
CA GLY A 93 2.87 -0.86 -17.83
C GLY A 93 1.87 0.24 -18.18
N ASP A 94 2.34 1.21 -18.93
CA ASP A 94 1.49 2.28 -19.45
C ASP A 94 0.78 1.74 -20.71
N LEU A 95 -0.54 1.89 -20.78
CA LEU A 95 -1.36 1.52 -21.94
C LEU A 95 -1.47 2.71 -22.90
N THR A 96 -1.62 3.90 -22.32
CA THR A 96 -1.65 5.21 -22.99
C THR A 96 -1.00 6.23 -22.05
N PRO A 97 -0.76 7.50 -22.47
CA PRO A 97 -0.25 8.53 -21.57
C PRO A 97 -1.11 8.80 -20.31
N TRP A 98 -2.39 8.40 -20.33
CA TRP A 98 -3.36 8.61 -19.26
C TRP A 98 -3.91 7.31 -18.68
N ALA A 99 -3.47 6.13 -19.15
CA ALA A 99 -3.95 4.83 -18.67
C ALA A 99 -2.79 3.88 -18.34
N ARG A 100 -2.86 3.20 -17.20
CA ARG A 100 -1.87 2.22 -16.74
C ARG A 100 -2.55 0.98 -16.19
N PHE A 101 -1.96 -0.19 -16.39
CA PHE A 101 -2.41 -1.43 -15.74
C PHE A 101 -1.46 -1.87 -14.62
N LYS A 102 -2.00 -2.61 -13.65
CA LYS A 102 -1.25 -3.41 -12.68
C LYS A 102 -1.90 -4.79 -12.58
N ALA A 103 -1.09 -5.83 -12.69
CA ALA A 103 -1.49 -7.21 -12.45
C ALA A 103 -0.51 -7.85 -11.47
N GLN A 104 -0.99 -8.38 -10.35
CA GLN A 104 -0.16 -8.91 -9.27
C GLN A 104 -0.84 -10.09 -8.60
N VAL A 105 -0.08 -11.15 -8.38
CA VAL A 105 -0.53 -12.40 -7.77
C VAL A 105 0.36 -12.81 -6.62
N ASP A 106 -0.22 -13.49 -5.63
CA ASP A 106 0.49 -14.21 -4.58
C ASP A 106 0.40 -15.72 -4.84
N LEU A 107 1.54 -16.39 -4.79
CA LEU A 107 1.60 -17.85 -4.73
C LEU A 107 1.46 -18.25 -3.25
N ARG A 108 0.33 -18.86 -2.91
CA ARG A 108 0.08 -19.39 -1.58
C ARG A 108 0.45 -20.86 -1.57
N TYR A 109 1.46 -21.16 -0.78
CA TYR A 109 1.81 -22.52 -0.39
C TYR A 109 1.13 -22.73 0.97
N LEU A 110 0.21 -23.69 1.09
CA LEU A 110 -0.25 -24.40 2.30
C LEU A 110 -1.72 -24.83 2.13
N GLY A 111 -1.92 -26.14 2.04
CA GLY A 111 -3.17 -26.83 2.41
C GLY A 111 -2.88 -27.77 3.57
N SER A 112 -3.92 -28.18 4.32
CA SER A 112 -3.78 -28.94 5.56
C SER A 112 -3.04 -30.29 5.44
N ASN A 113 -2.80 -30.79 4.22
CA ASN A 113 -2.05 -32.02 3.91
C ASN A 113 -0.93 -31.81 2.86
N GLY A 114 -0.35 -30.61 2.77
CA GLY A 114 0.84 -30.36 1.93
C GLY A 114 0.60 -30.36 0.41
N THR A 115 -0.65 -30.33 -0.06
CA THR A 115 -0.99 -30.50 -1.48
C THR A 115 -1.82 -29.37 -2.11
N SER A 116 -2.19 -28.33 -1.36
CA SER A 116 -2.90 -27.18 -1.93
C SER A 116 -1.95 -26.02 -2.15
N SER A 117 -1.62 -25.78 -3.42
CA SER A 117 -1.05 -24.53 -3.90
C SER A 117 -2.15 -23.73 -4.58
N SER A 118 -2.29 -22.45 -4.25
CA SER A 118 -3.21 -21.56 -4.95
C SER A 118 -2.49 -20.30 -5.43
N VAL A 119 -3.00 -19.75 -6.52
CA VAL A 119 -2.61 -18.43 -7.03
C VAL A 119 -3.76 -17.49 -6.72
N VAL A 120 -3.47 -16.41 -6.00
CA VAL A 120 -4.48 -15.45 -5.58
C VAL A 120 -4.14 -14.08 -6.15
N GLY A 121 -5.06 -13.49 -6.89
CA GLY A 121 -4.94 -12.12 -7.37
C GLY A 121 -4.98 -11.14 -6.20
N THR A 122 -4.09 -10.14 -6.22
CA THR A 122 -3.99 -9.14 -5.15
C THR A 122 -4.27 -7.74 -5.66
N ASP A 123 -3.61 -7.34 -6.75
CA ASP A 123 -3.81 -6.06 -7.43
C ASP A 123 -4.03 -6.36 -8.92
N LEU A 124 -5.27 -6.22 -9.39
CA LEU A 124 -5.68 -6.52 -10.77
C LEU A 124 -6.56 -5.37 -11.27
N TYR A 125 -5.97 -4.30 -11.79
CA TYR A 125 -6.71 -3.08 -12.11
C TYR A 125 -6.10 -2.27 -13.25
N VAL A 126 -6.90 -1.33 -13.77
CA VAL A 126 -6.48 -0.24 -14.64
C VAL A 126 -6.72 1.10 -13.93
N VAL A 127 -5.75 2.01 -14.01
CA VAL A 127 -5.86 3.38 -13.51
C VAL A 127 -5.93 4.34 -14.68
N LEU A 128 -6.93 5.21 -14.68
CA LEU A 128 -7.10 6.33 -15.59
C LEU A 128 -6.69 7.62 -14.86
N THR A 129 -5.62 8.27 -15.31
CA THR A 129 -5.07 9.47 -14.66
C THR A 129 -5.46 10.72 -15.43
N GLY A 130 -6.23 11.60 -14.79
CA GLY A 130 -6.51 12.96 -15.24
C GLY A 130 -5.64 14.00 -14.52
N THR A 131 -5.97 15.28 -14.74
CA THR A 131 -5.21 16.40 -14.14
C THR A 131 -5.43 16.57 -12.64
N ARG A 132 -6.59 16.14 -12.12
CA ARG A 132 -6.98 16.32 -10.70
C ARG A 132 -7.57 15.09 -10.05
N ALA A 133 -7.80 14.05 -10.83
CA ALA A 133 -8.37 12.81 -10.35
C ALA A 133 -7.69 11.63 -11.02
N ALA A 134 -7.54 10.54 -10.28
CA ALA A 134 -7.27 9.23 -10.84
C ALA A 134 -8.50 8.34 -10.58
N VAL A 135 -8.84 7.50 -11.54
CA VAL A 135 -9.92 6.51 -11.41
C VAL A 135 -9.32 5.13 -11.56
N THR A 136 -9.47 4.30 -10.54
CA THR A 136 -9.02 2.91 -10.51
C THR A 136 -10.21 2.00 -10.74
N LEU A 137 -10.12 1.10 -11.72
CA LEU A 137 -11.14 0.08 -12.01
C LEU A 137 -10.52 -1.31 -11.86
N GLY A 138 -11.13 -2.15 -11.04
CA GLY A 138 -10.69 -3.53 -10.81
C GLY A 138 -10.44 -3.82 -9.32
N GLN A 139 -9.60 -4.81 -9.06
CA GLN A 139 -9.29 -5.25 -7.70
C GLN A 139 -8.08 -4.51 -7.14
N ALA A 140 -8.29 -3.71 -6.10
CA ALA A 140 -7.24 -2.95 -5.41
C ALA A 140 -7.51 -2.93 -3.89
N LYS A 141 -6.66 -2.25 -3.12
CA LYS A 141 -7.00 -1.97 -1.72
C LYS A 141 -8.06 -0.89 -1.70
N VAL A 142 -9.02 -1.02 -0.79
CA VAL A 142 -10.00 0.04 -0.59
C VAL A 142 -9.35 1.18 0.23
N PRO A 143 -9.67 2.45 -0.06
CA PRO A 143 -8.98 3.58 0.55
C PRO A 143 -9.64 3.88 1.90
N PHE A 144 -9.26 3.15 2.94
CA PHE A 144 -9.86 3.28 4.28
C PHE A 144 -8.79 3.56 5.33
N SER A 145 -8.02 2.55 5.72
CA SER A 145 -7.00 2.64 6.78
C SER A 145 -5.62 2.96 6.22
N THR A 146 -4.84 3.79 6.92
CA THR A 146 -3.48 4.18 6.52
C THR A 146 -2.49 3.02 6.64
N GLU A 147 -2.55 2.23 7.72
CA GLU A 147 -1.73 1.02 7.81
C GLU A 147 -2.18 -0.06 6.81
N GLU A 148 -3.47 -0.19 6.52
CA GLU A 148 -3.93 -1.20 5.56
C GLU A 148 -3.47 -0.86 4.15
N ILE A 149 -3.64 0.38 3.68
CA ILE A 149 -3.25 0.77 2.32
C ILE A 149 -1.74 0.74 2.11
N LEU A 150 -0.94 0.92 3.18
CA LEU A 150 0.51 0.77 3.13
C LEU A 150 0.91 -0.63 2.64
N SER A 151 1.88 -0.69 1.74
CA SER A 151 2.44 -1.94 1.25
C SER A 151 2.97 -2.77 2.41
N SER A 152 2.62 -4.04 2.48
CA SER A 152 3.05 -4.88 3.61
C SER A 152 4.57 -5.05 3.67
N GLY A 153 5.26 -4.87 2.54
CA GLY A 153 6.72 -4.89 2.53
C GLY A 153 7.37 -3.61 3.08
N ALA A 154 6.60 -2.53 3.25
CA ALA A 154 7.03 -1.25 3.80
C ALA A 154 6.64 -1.07 5.28
N LEU A 155 6.04 -2.09 5.91
CA LEU A 155 5.67 -2.04 7.32
C LEU A 155 6.92 -2.06 8.21
N PRO A 156 6.94 -1.26 9.30
CA PRO A 156 8.03 -1.31 10.28
C PRO A 156 8.14 -2.65 11.02
N LEU A 157 7.00 -3.30 11.25
CA LEU A 157 6.89 -4.64 11.86
C LEU A 157 6.48 -5.68 10.79
N PRO A 158 6.74 -6.98 11.02
CA PRO A 158 6.39 -8.03 10.05
C PRO A 158 4.89 -8.15 9.75
N ASP A 159 4.04 -7.81 10.71
CA ASP A 159 2.58 -7.83 10.60
C ASP A 159 1.97 -6.48 11.00
N ARG A 160 0.78 -6.20 10.46
CA ARG A 160 -0.02 -5.03 10.85
C ARG A 160 -0.51 -5.15 12.29
N SER A 161 -1.09 -4.08 12.80
CA SER A 161 -1.89 -4.15 14.02
C SER A 161 -3.07 -5.11 13.83
N VAL A 162 -3.56 -5.71 14.91
CA VAL A 162 -4.72 -6.60 14.92
C VAL A 162 -5.95 -5.84 14.42
N VAL A 163 -6.19 -4.64 14.96
CA VAL A 163 -7.36 -3.82 14.60
C VAL A 163 -7.41 -3.51 13.10
N VAL A 164 -6.28 -3.23 12.47
CA VAL A 164 -6.25 -2.95 11.03
C VAL A 164 -6.19 -4.24 10.21
N GLY A 165 -5.28 -5.15 10.56
CA GLY A 165 -5.00 -6.36 9.79
C GLY A 165 -6.20 -7.29 9.63
N ASP A 166 -7.04 -7.38 10.65
CA ASP A 166 -8.15 -8.33 10.69
C ASP A 166 -9.51 -7.67 10.43
N TYR A 167 -9.65 -6.35 10.68
CA TYR A 167 -10.96 -5.68 10.68
C TYR A 167 -11.09 -4.46 9.78
N ALA A 168 -9.99 -3.88 9.28
CA ALA A 168 -10.09 -2.87 8.24
C ALA A 168 -10.53 -3.50 6.92
N PRO A 169 -11.47 -2.87 6.19
CA PRO A 169 -11.73 -3.22 4.80
C PRO A 169 -10.42 -3.32 4.00
N ASN A 170 -10.16 -4.49 3.42
CA ASN A 170 -8.86 -4.82 2.83
C ASN A 170 -8.84 -4.49 1.34
N ARG A 171 -9.15 -5.48 0.51
CA ARG A 171 -9.12 -5.41 -0.95
C ARG A 171 -10.45 -5.82 -1.48
N ASP A 172 -10.86 -5.17 -2.55
CA ASP A 172 -12.15 -5.43 -3.15
C ASP A 172 -12.13 -5.05 -4.64
N ILE A 173 -13.13 -5.53 -5.36
CA ILE A 173 -13.34 -5.27 -6.79
C ILE A 173 -14.31 -4.11 -6.91
N GLY A 174 -13.94 -3.07 -7.65
CA GLY A 174 -14.81 -1.91 -7.79
C GLY A 174 -14.22 -0.77 -8.58
N VAL A 175 -14.76 0.42 -8.30
CA VAL A 175 -14.29 1.70 -8.85
C VAL A 175 -13.92 2.62 -7.71
N GLN A 176 -12.70 3.13 -7.74
CA GLN A 176 -12.17 4.11 -6.81
C GLN A 176 -11.79 5.39 -7.54
N VAL A 177 -11.96 6.53 -6.88
CA VAL A 177 -11.53 7.85 -7.33
C VAL A 177 -10.62 8.45 -6.28
N ASP A 178 -9.43 8.86 -6.70
CA ASP A 178 -8.48 9.65 -5.91
C ASP A 178 -8.54 11.09 -6.42
N TRP A 179 -8.97 12.04 -5.60
CA TRP A 179 -9.19 13.43 -5.97
C TRP A 179 -8.30 14.39 -5.19
N ARG A 180 -7.72 15.35 -5.91
CA ARG A 180 -6.92 16.43 -5.34
C ARG A 180 -7.60 17.79 -5.58
N PRO A 181 -8.05 18.48 -4.51
CA PRO A 181 -8.65 19.80 -4.60
C PRO A 181 -7.73 20.86 -5.21
N ARG A 182 -8.30 21.99 -5.64
CA ARG A 182 -7.50 23.15 -6.09
C ARG A 182 -6.94 23.92 -4.89
N PRO A 183 -5.84 24.68 -5.06
CA PRO A 183 -5.40 25.66 -4.06
C PRO A 183 -6.55 26.57 -3.59
N PRO A 184 -6.57 27.01 -2.32
CA PRO A 184 -5.52 26.82 -1.30
C PRO A 184 -5.52 25.43 -0.63
N LEU A 185 -6.53 24.58 -0.89
CA LEU A 185 -6.63 23.23 -0.34
C LEU A 185 -5.77 22.19 -1.09
N GLY A 186 -5.38 22.50 -2.33
CA GLY A 186 -4.55 21.63 -3.17
C GLY A 186 -3.10 21.56 -2.67
N GLY A 187 -2.64 20.35 -2.37
CA GLY A 187 -1.32 20.10 -1.79
C GLY A 187 -1.43 19.26 -0.52
N PRO A 188 -2.01 19.81 0.57
CA PRO A 188 -2.14 19.09 1.83
C PRO A 188 -3.31 18.11 1.87
N LEU A 189 -4.38 18.33 1.09
CA LEU A 189 -5.60 17.52 1.17
C LEU A 189 -5.69 16.49 0.02
N GLU A 190 -5.90 15.23 0.39
CA GLU A 190 -6.23 14.12 -0.49
C GLU A 190 -7.60 13.57 -0.08
N ILE A 191 -8.47 13.34 -1.07
CA ILE A 191 -9.79 12.76 -0.86
C ILE A 191 -9.90 11.54 -1.77
N GLU A 192 -10.25 10.42 -1.18
CA GLU A 192 -10.38 9.14 -1.85
C GLU A 192 -11.79 8.59 -1.59
N GLY A 193 -12.34 7.88 -2.55
CA GLY A 193 -13.61 7.20 -2.33
C GLY A 193 -13.95 6.23 -3.44
N GLY A 194 -14.88 5.32 -3.19
CA GLY A 194 -15.23 4.30 -4.16
C GLY A 194 -16.45 3.50 -3.80
N VAL A 195 -16.88 2.72 -4.79
CA VAL A 195 -17.93 1.72 -4.68
C VAL A 195 -17.33 0.38 -5.07
N PHE A 196 -17.53 -0.61 -4.22
CA PHE A 196 -16.95 -1.94 -4.34
C PHE A 196 -18.02 -3.00 -4.11
N ASP A 197 -17.74 -4.23 -4.54
CA ASP A 197 -18.67 -5.34 -4.41
C ASP A 197 -18.97 -5.71 -2.96
N GLY A 198 -18.06 -5.47 -2.02
CA GLY A 198 -18.23 -5.77 -0.59
C GLY A 198 -17.96 -7.23 -0.22
N GLU A 199 -17.61 -8.06 -1.20
CA GLU A 199 -17.35 -9.50 -1.04
C GLU A 199 -15.86 -9.82 -0.79
N GLY A 200 -14.98 -8.83 -0.97
CA GLY A 200 -13.54 -9.01 -0.85
C GLY A 200 -12.86 -9.46 -2.15
N PRO A 201 -11.56 -9.80 -2.11
CA PRO A 201 -10.79 -10.02 -3.33
C PRO A 201 -11.03 -11.42 -3.91
N ASN A 202 -10.97 -11.55 -5.23
CA ASN A 202 -11.09 -12.79 -6.01
C ASN A 202 -12.47 -13.44 -6.00
N HIS A 203 -13.53 -12.66 -5.75
CA HIS A 203 -14.91 -13.11 -5.92
C HIS A 203 -15.39 -12.86 -7.36
N ALA A 204 -16.06 -13.84 -7.96
CA ALA A 204 -16.55 -13.76 -9.34
C ALA A 204 -17.97 -13.17 -9.45
N SER A 205 -18.63 -12.92 -8.33
CA SER A 205 -20.02 -12.44 -8.30
C SER A 205 -20.35 -11.73 -6.98
N ASN A 206 -21.17 -10.69 -7.08
CA ASN A 206 -21.91 -10.09 -5.97
C ASN A 206 -23.41 -10.45 -6.12
N PRO A 207 -23.88 -11.54 -5.49
CA PRO A 207 -25.21 -12.11 -5.78
C PRO A 207 -26.36 -11.28 -5.20
N ASP A 208 -26.14 -10.55 -4.10
CA ASP A 208 -27.18 -9.77 -3.43
C ASP A 208 -27.21 -8.29 -3.87
N LYS A 209 -26.25 -7.90 -4.72
CA LYS A 209 -26.09 -6.56 -5.32
C LYS A 209 -25.86 -5.46 -4.28
N LYS A 210 -25.51 -5.82 -3.05
CA LYS A 210 -25.17 -4.86 -2.01
C LYS A 210 -23.75 -4.42 -2.22
N MET A 211 -23.50 -3.12 -2.12
CA MET A 211 -22.20 -2.54 -2.40
C MET A 211 -21.57 -2.00 -1.13
N LEU A 212 -20.25 -2.09 -1.06
CA LEU A 212 -19.43 -1.41 -0.08
C LEU A 212 -19.11 0.00 -0.60
N TYR A 213 -19.45 1.00 0.20
CA TYR A 213 -19.11 2.40 -0.08
C TYR A 213 -17.99 2.83 0.85
N VAL A 214 -16.92 3.39 0.31
CA VAL A 214 -15.77 3.85 1.10
C VAL A 214 -15.47 5.30 0.76
N GLY A 215 -15.15 6.09 1.78
CA GLY A 215 -14.62 7.43 1.65
C GLY A 215 -13.52 7.67 2.67
N ARG A 216 -12.48 8.39 2.25
CA ARG A 216 -11.33 8.73 3.08
C ARG A 216 -10.83 10.11 2.74
N ALA A 217 -10.35 10.81 3.75
CA ALA A 217 -9.64 12.06 3.59
C ALA A 217 -8.32 11.99 4.37
N ALA A 218 -7.25 12.47 3.75
CA ALA A 218 -5.95 12.66 4.41
C ALA A 218 -5.55 14.12 4.25
N VAL A 219 -5.14 14.75 5.35
CA VAL A 219 -4.65 16.12 5.36
C VAL A 219 -3.24 16.16 5.93
N SER A 220 -2.42 16.97 5.29
CA SER A 220 -1.00 17.06 5.52
C SER A 220 -0.60 18.50 5.87
N PRO A 221 -0.90 18.95 7.11
CA PRO A 221 -0.76 20.35 7.50
C PRO A 221 0.70 20.84 7.51
N ALA A 222 1.67 19.93 7.61
CA ALA A 222 3.09 20.20 7.49
C ALA A 222 3.75 18.98 6.86
N ALA A 223 4.86 19.13 6.13
CA ALA A 223 5.55 18.06 5.38
C ALA A 223 5.87 16.78 6.21
N ALA A 224 5.88 16.91 7.53
CA ALA A 224 6.20 15.88 8.50
C ALA A 224 4.99 15.28 9.23
N LEU A 225 3.76 15.72 8.95
CA LEU A 225 2.56 15.33 9.67
C LEU A 225 1.41 15.05 8.70
N GLU A 226 0.79 13.89 8.83
CA GLU A 226 -0.42 13.49 8.12
C GLU A 226 -1.49 13.10 9.14
N LEU A 227 -2.71 13.55 8.92
CA LEU A 227 -3.92 13.15 9.64
C LEU A 227 -4.88 12.52 8.63
N SER A 228 -5.46 11.37 8.95
CA SER A 228 -6.39 10.66 8.08
C SER A 228 -7.69 10.35 8.80
N GLY A 229 -8.77 10.23 8.05
CA GLY A 229 -10.02 9.66 8.52
C GLY A 229 -10.75 8.94 7.40
N GLY A 230 -11.40 7.84 7.75
CA GLY A 230 -12.10 6.97 6.81
C GLY A 230 -13.48 6.58 7.31
N VAL A 231 -14.39 6.36 6.37
CA VAL A 231 -15.69 5.73 6.60
C VAL A 231 -15.91 4.65 5.55
N ALA A 232 -16.38 3.49 5.98
CA ALA A 232 -16.87 2.46 5.07
C ALA A 232 -18.28 2.04 5.49
N ALA A 233 -19.15 1.76 4.53
CA ALA A 233 -20.52 1.35 4.79
C ALA A 233 -20.90 0.18 3.89
N TYR A 234 -21.32 -0.91 4.53
CA TYR A 234 -21.97 -2.06 3.92
C TYR A 234 -23.38 -2.18 4.53
N PRO A 235 -24.34 -2.88 3.92
CA PRO A 235 -25.72 -2.85 4.43
C PRO A 235 -25.91 -3.39 5.85
N ASP A 236 -25.01 -4.24 6.34
CA ASP A 236 -25.03 -4.78 7.70
C ASP A 236 -24.05 -4.07 8.66
N SER A 237 -23.19 -3.17 8.18
CA SER A 237 -22.12 -2.63 9.01
C SER A 237 -21.56 -1.30 8.55
N THR A 238 -20.97 -0.56 9.49
CA THR A 238 -20.33 0.72 9.21
C THR A 238 -19.03 0.81 10.00
N TRP A 239 -17.95 1.15 9.29
CA TRP A 239 -16.61 1.31 9.84
C TRP A 239 -16.23 2.78 9.87
N TRP A 240 -15.44 3.14 10.87
CA TRP A 240 -14.84 4.45 11.07
C TRP A 240 -13.36 4.26 11.33
N ASP A 241 -12.54 5.13 10.75
CA ASP A 241 -11.09 5.20 10.91
C ASP A 241 -10.67 6.63 11.27
N ALA A 242 -9.70 6.76 12.14
CA ALA A 242 -8.97 8.00 12.38
C ALA A 242 -7.50 7.69 12.64
N GLY A 243 -6.61 8.35 11.90
CA GLY A 243 -5.18 8.10 11.95
C GLY A 243 -4.35 9.38 12.00
N ALA A 244 -3.15 9.25 12.56
CA ALA A 244 -2.13 10.28 12.52
C ALA A 244 -0.76 9.63 12.29
N SER A 245 0.06 10.25 11.45
CA SER A 245 1.44 9.85 11.28
C SER A 245 2.35 11.07 11.26
N ALA A 246 3.51 10.96 11.90
CA ALA A 246 4.49 12.01 11.92
C ALA A 246 5.90 11.46 11.76
N HIS A 247 6.78 12.22 11.12
CA HIS A 247 8.20 11.92 11.05
C HIS A 247 9.03 13.13 11.52
N HIS A 248 10.11 12.89 12.25
CA HIS A 248 11.03 13.97 12.64
C HIS A 248 12.45 13.42 12.82
N GLY A 249 13.37 13.80 11.92
CA GLY A 249 14.71 13.25 11.91
C GLY A 249 14.69 11.72 11.71
N ALA A 250 15.21 10.98 12.69
CA ALA A 250 15.23 9.52 12.68
C ALA A 250 13.95 8.86 13.22
N TRP A 251 12.98 9.65 13.69
CA TRP A 251 11.73 9.16 14.27
C TRP A 251 10.61 9.06 13.25
N LEU A 252 9.83 7.99 13.35
CA LEU A 252 8.53 7.81 12.75
C LEU A 252 7.55 7.44 13.86
N VAL A 253 6.43 8.13 13.95
CA VAL A 253 5.33 7.82 14.88
C VAL A 253 4.05 7.66 14.08
N ARG A 254 3.25 6.64 14.41
CA ARG A 254 1.94 6.39 13.82
C ARG A 254 0.96 5.98 14.90
N ALA A 255 -0.27 6.45 14.78
CA ALA A 255 -1.37 5.94 15.58
C ALA A 255 -2.63 5.88 14.71
N GLU A 256 -3.46 4.89 14.96
CA GLU A 256 -4.71 4.70 14.22
C GLU A 256 -5.73 4.05 15.13
N TRP A 257 -6.97 4.52 15.03
CA TRP A 257 -8.12 3.98 15.73
C TRP A 257 -9.17 3.57 14.71
N LEU A 258 -9.83 2.44 14.95
CA LEU A 258 -10.86 1.91 14.08
C LEU A 258 -12.02 1.39 14.91
N ARG A 259 -13.24 1.60 14.39
CA ARG A 259 -14.46 1.00 14.94
C ARG A 259 -15.38 0.51 13.85
N ARG A 260 -15.92 -0.70 14.00
CA ARG A 260 -17.00 -1.23 13.17
C ARG A 260 -18.24 -1.46 14.02
N ASN A 261 -19.38 -0.93 13.60
CA ASN A 261 -20.68 -1.19 14.20
C ASN A 261 -21.50 -2.10 13.27
N LEU A 262 -22.15 -3.13 13.83
CA LEU A 262 -23.12 -3.97 13.13
C LEU A 262 -24.51 -3.33 13.20
N ARG A 263 -25.10 -3.03 12.05
CA ARG A 263 -26.42 -2.41 11.92
C ARG A 263 -27.51 -3.33 12.48
N GLY A 264 -28.49 -2.74 13.14
CA GLY A 264 -29.59 -3.48 13.77
C GLY A 264 -29.20 -4.20 15.07
N THR A 265 -27.99 -3.99 15.60
CA THR A 265 -27.52 -4.58 16.86
C THR A 265 -26.77 -3.54 17.70
N SER A 266 -26.46 -3.87 18.96
CA SER A 266 -25.49 -3.11 19.79
C SER A 266 -24.04 -3.55 19.55
N ASN A 267 -23.82 -4.57 18.72
CA ASN A 267 -22.52 -5.18 18.55
C ASN A 267 -21.60 -4.29 17.73
N HIS A 268 -20.41 -4.11 18.26
CA HIS A 268 -19.33 -3.37 17.65
C HIS A 268 -17.98 -3.96 18.06
N LEU A 269 -16.98 -3.68 17.24
CA LEU A 269 -15.58 -3.87 17.59
C LEU A 269 -14.88 -2.52 17.48
N SER A 270 -13.92 -2.29 18.36
CA SER A 270 -13.04 -1.15 18.28
C SER A 270 -11.63 -1.54 18.67
N GLY A 271 -10.66 -0.82 18.15
CA GLY A 271 -9.29 -0.98 18.58
C GLY A 271 -8.44 0.19 18.11
N TRP A 272 -7.22 0.22 18.58
CA TRP A 272 -6.24 1.22 18.16
C TRP A 272 -4.84 0.65 18.27
N TYR A 273 -3.91 1.28 17.57
CA TYR A 273 -2.49 1.07 17.81
C TYR A 273 -1.75 2.40 17.87
N ALA A 274 -0.62 2.40 18.57
CA ALA A 274 0.39 3.44 18.50
C ALA A 274 1.75 2.77 18.31
N LEU A 275 2.51 3.26 17.33
CA LEU A 275 3.82 2.74 16.95
C LEU A 275 4.82 3.88 16.90
N ALA A 276 6.01 3.64 17.45
CA ALA A 276 7.18 4.49 17.28
C ALA A 276 8.33 3.67 16.70
N ALA A 277 8.98 4.20 15.67
CA ALA A 277 10.16 3.63 15.07
C ALA A 277 11.30 4.66 15.06
N TYR A 278 12.50 4.20 15.38
CA TYR A 278 13.70 5.04 15.46
C TYR A 278 14.85 4.43 14.66
N MET A 279 15.41 5.20 13.72
CA MET A 279 16.55 4.81 12.90
C MET A 279 17.86 4.98 13.69
N VAL A 280 18.23 3.97 14.49
CA VAL A 280 19.44 3.98 15.35
C VAL A 280 20.72 4.10 14.52
N ARG A 281 20.77 3.40 13.38
CA ARG A 281 21.88 3.52 12.42
C ARG A 281 21.28 3.86 11.08
N ALA A 282 21.62 5.04 10.57
CA ALA A 282 21.13 5.57 9.30
C ALA A 282 21.11 4.48 8.21
N GLU A 283 19.93 4.26 7.63
CA GLU A 283 19.67 3.34 6.51
C GLU A 283 20.02 1.86 6.78
N ARG A 284 20.26 1.48 8.03
CA ARG A 284 20.76 0.15 8.38
C ARG A 284 19.97 -0.52 9.47
N VAL A 285 19.67 0.18 10.55
CA VAL A 285 19.02 -0.41 11.73
C VAL A 285 17.92 0.51 12.22
N GLN A 286 16.70 -0.01 12.24
CA GLN A 286 15.53 0.64 12.83
C GLN A 286 15.01 -0.21 13.98
N LEU A 287 14.80 0.41 15.13
CA LEU A 287 14.06 -0.19 16.25
C LEU A 287 12.61 0.26 16.20
N VAL A 288 11.70 -0.61 16.59
CA VAL A 288 10.26 -0.36 16.51
C VAL A 288 9.59 -0.87 17.78
N GLY A 289 8.74 -0.03 18.37
CA GLY A 289 7.82 -0.42 19.43
C GLY A 289 6.39 -0.15 18.98
N ARG A 290 5.46 -1.06 19.27
CA ARG A 290 4.02 -0.89 19.05
C ARG A 290 3.26 -1.30 20.31
N VAL A 291 2.26 -0.50 20.68
CA VAL A 291 1.20 -0.90 21.60
C VAL A 291 -0.10 -0.91 20.80
N GLU A 292 -0.95 -1.89 21.06
CA GLU A 292 -2.27 -2.00 20.43
C GLU A 292 -3.28 -2.58 21.40
N GLU A 293 -4.52 -2.15 21.26
CA GLU A 293 -5.66 -2.66 22.01
C GLU A 293 -6.77 -3.00 21.03
N PHE A 294 -7.45 -4.11 21.28
CA PHE A 294 -8.59 -4.57 20.52
C PHE A 294 -9.69 -5.04 21.47
N ASP A 295 -10.90 -4.52 21.30
CA ASP A 295 -12.07 -4.81 22.13
C ASP A 295 -13.31 -5.07 21.25
N PRO A 296 -13.72 -6.34 21.12
CA PRO A 296 -14.97 -6.73 20.47
C PRO A 296 -16.12 -6.91 21.48
N THR A 297 -17.19 -6.13 21.38
CA THR A 297 -18.37 -6.30 22.25
C THR A 297 -19.19 -7.56 22.00
N SER A 298 -19.01 -8.22 20.85
CA SER A 298 -19.58 -9.56 20.62
C SER A 298 -18.90 -10.65 21.46
N ALA A 299 -17.72 -10.34 22.03
CA ALA A 299 -16.99 -11.19 22.95
C ALA A 299 -16.31 -10.30 24.01
N PRO A 300 -17.07 -9.69 24.94
CA PRO A 300 -16.58 -8.59 25.80
C PRO A 300 -15.57 -9.02 26.87
N ARG A 301 -15.18 -10.31 26.91
CA ARG A 301 -14.08 -10.82 27.73
C ARG A 301 -12.82 -11.13 26.91
N ASP A 302 -12.87 -10.93 25.60
CA ASP A 302 -11.81 -11.25 24.65
C ASP A 302 -11.07 -9.97 24.22
N GLY A 303 -11.22 -8.88 24.99
CA GLY A 303 -10.40 -7.69 24.86
C GLY A 303 -8.93 -8.06 25.05
N GLU A 304 -8.08 -7.62 24.13
CA GLU A 304 -6.65 -7.97 24.08
C GLU A 304 -5.83 -6.70 23.96
N THR A 305 -4.72 -6.63 24.69
CA THR A 305 -3.69 -5.61 24.51
C THR A 305 -2.39 -6.30 24.12
N ALA A 306 -1.69 -5.78 23.10
CA ALA A 306 -0.41 -6.32 22.69
C ALA A 306 0.70 -5.26 22.79
N TYR A 307 1.84 -5.69 23.33
CA TYR A 307 3.09 -4.93 23.38
C TYR A 307 4.10 -5.59 22.46
N THR A 308 4.44 -4.94 21.34
CA THR A 308 5.38 -5.47 20.37
C THR A 308 6.68 -4.67 20.38
N ALA A 309 7.80 -5.36 20.53
CA ALA A 309 9.14 -4.82 20.30
C ALA A 309 9.76 -5.51 19.08
N GLY A 310 10.40 -4.74 18.21
CA GLY A 310 11.02 -5.27 17.00
C GLY A 310 12.18 -4.45 16.49
N ALA A 311 12.89 -5.04 15.53
CA ALA A 311 14.00 -4.42 14.84
C ALA A 311 13.99 -4.80 13.35
N GLN A 312 14.45 -3.87 12.52
CA GLN A 312 14.71 -4.09 11.11
C GLN A 312 16.19 -3.87 10.82
N TYR A 313 16.78 -4.76 10.02
CA TYR A 313 18.09 -4.58 9.43
C TYR A 313 17.99 -4.51 7.90
N PHE A 314 18.43 -3.39 7.32
CA PHE A 314 18.37 -3.13 5.88
C PHE A 314 19.73 -3.45 5.24
N PHE A 315 19.79 -4.53 4.46
CA PHE A 315 20.96 -4.87 3.66
C PHE A 315 21.06 -3.95 2.44
N ARG A 316 19.92 -3.69 1.80
CA ARG A 316 19.77 -2.79 0.65
C ARG A 316 18.40 -2.10 0.68
N GLY A 317 18.26 -1.12 1.58
CA GLY A 317 16.98 -0.42 1.78
C GLY A 317 15.82 -1.41 1.96
N GLU A 318 14.65 -1.05 1.45
CA GLU A 318 13.44 -1.89 1.50
C GLU A 318 13.48 -3.11 0.57
N ASP A 319 14.41 -3.14 -0.40
CA ASP A 319 14.51 -4.22 -1.38
C ASP A 319 15.10 -5.50 -0.77
N PHE A 320 15.99 -5.36 0.21
CA PHE A 320 16.56 -6.51 0.91
C PHE A 320 16.76 -6.21 2.39
N LYS A 321 15.91 -6.80 3.22
CA LYS A 321 15.88 -6.58 4.67
C LYS A 321 15.51 -7.83 5.46
N ILE A 322 15.85 -7.82 6.73
CA ILE A 322 15.36 -8.78 7.73
C ILE A 322 14.71 -8.02 8.88
N GLN A 323 13.62 -8.58 9.42
CA GLN A 323 12.85 -8.04 10.51
C GLN A 323 12.72 -9.12 11.58
N ALA A 324 12.83 -8.72 12.85
CA ALA A 324 12.52 -9.56 14.00
C ALA A 324 11.58 -8.80 14.93
N SER A 325 10.57 -9.47 15.47
CA SER A 325 9.63 -8.88 16.43
C SER A 325 9.16 -9.89 17.44
N TYR A 326 8.93 -9.44 18.66
CA TYR A 326 8.30 -10.18 19.74
C TYR A 326 7.09 -9.41 20.24
N ALA A 327 5.93 -10.06 20.23
CA ALA A 327 4.66 -9.52 20.71
C ALA A 327 4.23 -10.26 21.99
N LEU A 328 4.01 -9.48 23.05
CA LEU A 328 3.42 -9.91 24.30
C LEU A 328 1.94 -9.55 24.29
N PHE A 329 1.06 -10.54 24.31
CA PHE A 329 -0.37 -10.33 24.38
C PHE A 329 -0.85 -10.49 25.81
N THR A 330 -1.82 -9.67 26.19
CA THR A 330 -2.46 -9.70 27.49
C THR A 330 -3.97 -9.62 27.29
N GLU A 331 -4.67 -10.65 27.73
CA GLU A 331 -6.11 -10.78 27.59
C GLU A 331 -6.84 -10.28 28.84
N GLN A 332 -8.01 -9.67 28.66
CA GLN A 332 -8.92 -9.37 29.78
C GLN A 332 -9.59 -10.65 30.31
N GLY A 333 -9.67 -11.68 29.48
CA GLY A 333 -10.19 -13.01 29.78
C GLY A 333 -9.13 -13.97 30.32
N PRO A 334 -9.36 -15.29 30.22
CA PRO A 334 -8.35 -16.29 30.57
C PRO A 334 -7.07 -16.07 29.75
N ALA A 335 -5.92 -16.18 30.41
CA ALA A 335 -4.63 -16.09 29.74
C ALA A 335 -4.52 -17.15 28.64
N VAL A 336 -4.12 -16.73 27.45
CA VAL A 336 -3.88 -17.62 26.30
C VAL A 336 -2.39 -17.63 25.99
N THR A 337 -1.85 -18.78 25.58
CA THR A 337 -0.47 -18.87 25.10
C THR A 337 -0.38 -18.42 23.64
N ASN A 338 -0.44 -17.12 23.41
CA ASN A 338 -0.46 -16.46 22.09
C ASN A 338 0.75 -15.51 21.86
N ASN A 339 1.64 -15.34 22.85
CA ASN A 339 2.89 -14.60 22.67
C ASN A 339 3.64 -15.06 21.43
N ARG A 340 4.11 -14.10 20.62
CA ARG A 340 4.55 -14.39 19.26
C ARG A 340 5.92 -13.83 18.96
N LEU A 341 6.82 -14.69 18.51
CA LEU A 341 8.12 -14.33 17.92
C LEU A 341 8.05 -14.50 16.40
N ILE A 342 8.42 -13.47 15.66
CA ILE A 342 8.55 -13.53 14.19
C ILE A 342 9.96 -13.13 13.80
N VAL A 343 10.56 -13.89 12.88
CA VAL A 343 11.73 -13.48 12.11
C VAL A 343 11.39 -13.61 10.64
N GLN A 344 11.48 -12.52 9.88
CA GLN A 344 11.09 -12.47 8.48
C GLN A 344 12.16 -11.80 7.65
N MET A 345 12.53 -12.42 6.53
CA MET A 345 13.34 -11.77 5.51
C MET A 345 12.42 -11.29 4.38
N GLN A 346 12.82 -10.23 3.68
CA GLN A 346 12.19 -9.77 2.47
C GLN A 346 13.27 -9.54 1.41
N ALA A 347 13.08 -10.14 0.25
CA ALA A 347 13.92 -9.92 -0.93
C ALA A 347 13.04 -9.57 -2.13
N ARG A 348 13.21 -8.35 -2.66
CA ARG A 348 12.54 -7.81 -3.84
C ARG A 348 13.47 -7.89 -5.05
N PHE A 349 12.90 -8.12 -6.23
CA PHE A 349 13.61 -8.15 -7.51
C PHE A 349 12.85 -7.46 -8.62
#